data_AF-A0A7W0S6M6-F1
#
_entry.id   AF-A0A7W0S6M6-F1
#
_cell.length_a   1.000
_cell.length_b   1.000
_cell.length_c   1.000
_cell.angle_alpha   90.00
_cell.angle_beta   90.00
_cell.angle_gamma   90.00
#
_symmetry.space_group_name_H-M   'P 1'
#
loop_
_entity.id
_entity.type
_entity.pdbx_description
1 polymer ?
#
loop_
_entity_poly.entity_id
_entity_poly.type
_entity_poly.pdbx_seq_one_letter_code
_entity_poly.pdbx_strand_id
1 'polypeptide(L)'
;MRAGLTAVALEVREALRTVQDKKARDPVGAVVVSGTLAEQLARELGVGAEPGAVVVREPPSIVGAEVIVRVIAGDPGEAEDRLVRAADAVGTPVVFVQLWPQANWRAPFVLSPFVVECRAGEGFPVADIARMITRSVANPEALAGRVPVLERPVESSAVATALARVALLGVMGARRKAPARPLITLTQLRMLSSLRAAEGSEGRSELPPAAVAGATLAASYALRAAARAAGRVLPTPVANAAIAAGGTWALAELLRRIQARGRSSP
;
A
#
# COMPACT_ATOMS: atom_id res chain seq x y z
N MET A 1 -27.82 -16.36 -22.11
CA MET A 1 -26.69 -15.46 -21.79
C MET A 1 -26.90 -14.55 -20.57
N ARG A 2 -28.13 -14.09 -20.24
CA ARG A 2 -28.37 -13.21 -19.08
C ARG A 2 -28.11 -13.85 -17.70
N ALA A 3 -28.35 -15.16 -17.55
CA ALA A 3 -28.17 -15.87 -16.27
C ALA A 3 -26.71 -16.01 -15.80
N GLY A 4 -25.74 -16.03 -16.73
CA GLY A 4 -24.31 -16.16 -16.39
C GLY A 4 -23.69 -14.87 -15.85
N LEU A 5 -24.18 -13.71 -16.29
CA LEU A 5 -23.70 -12.40 -15.81
C LEU A 5 -24.20 -12.09 -14.40
N THR A 6 -25.41 -12.49 -14.06
CA THR A 6 -25.98 -12.32 -12.71
C THR A 6 -25.30 -13.23 -11.69
N ALA A 7 -24.94 -14.46 -12.07
CA ALA A 7 -24.21 -15.39 -11.21
C ALA A 7 -22.80 -14.85 -10.86
N VAL A 8 -22.06 -14.39 -11.88
CA VAL A 8 -20.73 -13.78 -11.66
C VAL A 8 -20.83 -12.49 -10.84
N ALA A 9 -21.85 -11.67 -11.06
CA ALA A 9 -22.07 -10.46 -10.27
C ALA A 9 -22.39 -10.76 -8.79
N LEU A 10 -23.11 -11.84 -8.51
CA LEU A 10 -23.43 -12.30 -7.16
C LEU A 10 -22.19 -12.87 -6.45
N GLU A 11 -21.42 -13.74 -7.11
CA GLU A 11 -20.17 -14.28 -6.55
C GLU A 11 -19.14 -13.16 -6.26
N VAL A 12 -19.03 -12.17 -7.15
CA VAL A 12 -18.15 -11.01 -6.92
C VAL A 12 -18.63 -10.20 -5.72
N ARG A 13 -19.94 -10.02 -5.56
CA ARG A 13 -20.53 -9.28 -4.44
C ARG A 13 -20.34 -10.01 -3.11
N GLU A 14 -20.44 -11.33 -3.13
CA GLU A 14 -20.24 -12.18 -1.95
C GLU A 14 -18.76 -12.22 -1.54
N ALA A 15 -17.84 -12.41 -2.49
CA ALA A 15 -16.41 -12.32 -2.23
C ALA A 15 -15.97 -10.93 -1.73
N LEU A 16 -16.59 -9.86 -2.24
CA LEU A 16 -16.38 -8.50 -1.74
C LEU A 16 -16.89 -8.33 -0.30
N ARG A 17 -18.05 -8.91 0.05
CA ARG A 17 -18.57 -8.89 1.42
C ARG A 17 -17.68 -9.66 2.38
N THR A 18 -17.20 -10.84 2.01
CA THR A 18 -16.28 -11.62 2.86
C THR A 18 -14.97 -10.87 3.12
N VAL A 19 -14.48 -10.13 2.12
CA VAL A 19 -13.29 -9.27 2.27
C VAL A 19 -13.58 -8.03 3.11
N GLN A 20 -14.77 -7.43 2.99
CA GLN A 20 -15.19 -6.30 3.82
C GLN A 20 -15.39 -6.71 5.29
N ASP A 21 -16.07 -7.83 5.56
CA ASP A 21 -16.33 -8.32 6.92
C ASP A 21 -15.04 -8.71 7.66
N LYS A 22 -14.04 -9.23 6.93
CA LYS A 22 -12.76 -9.61 7.52
C LYS A 22 -11.87 -8.39 7.84
N LYS A 23 -12.11 -7.24 7.19
CA LYS A 23 -11.35 -6.00 7.39
C LYS A 23 -11.90 -5.13 8.52
N ALA A 24 -13.10 -5.42 9.02
CA ALA A 24 -13.83 -4.59 9.98
C ALA A 24 -13.62 -4.95 11.46
N ARG A 25 -12.68 -5.84 11.83
CA ARG A 25 -12.69 -6.45 13.18
C ARG A 25 -11.44 -6.38 14.05
N ASP A 26 -10.28 -5.94 13.54
CA ASP A 26 -9.15 -5.66 14.43
C ASP A 26 -8.89 -4.15 14.50
N PRO A 27 -8.90 -3.55 15.71
CA PRO A 27 -8.50 -2.16 15.87
C PRO A 27 -7.05 -2.03 15.42
N VAL A 28 -6.81 -1.21 14.39
CA VAL A 28 -5.47 -0.94 13.87
C VAL A 28 -4.64 -0.28 14.98
N GLY A 29 -3.46 -0.82 15.26
CA GLY A 29 -2.56 -0.24 16.26
C GLY A 29 -2.07 1.16 15.86
N ALA A 30 -1.45 1.87 16.80
CA ALA A 30 -0.82 3.16 16.51
C ALA A 30 0.57 2.98 15.88
N VAL A 31 1.04 3.99 15.15
CA VAL A 31 2.47 4.17 14.85
C VAL A 31 3.14 4.70 16.11
N VAL A 32 3.99 3.91 16.73
CA VAL A 32 4.73 4.32 17.93
C VAL A 32 6.11 4.83 17.52
N VAL A 33 6.40 6.09 17.84
CA VAL A 33 7.70 6.72 17.59
C VAL A 33 8.48 6.79 18.91
N SER A 34 9.76 6.42 18.88
CA SER A 34 10.63 6.40 20.06
C SER A 34 12.07 6.79 19.72
N GLY A 35 12.86 7.14 20.73
CA GLY A 35 14.27 7.48 20.59
C GLY A 35 14.53 8.97 20.33
N THR A 36 15.70 9.26 19.77
CA THR A 36 16.19 10.64 19.63
C THR A 36 15.30 11.43 18.66
N LEU A 37 14.86 12.64 19.00
CA LEU A 37 13.95 13.45 18.17
C LEU A 37 12.58 12.78 17.85
N ALA A 38 12.15 11.79 18.65
CA ALA A 38 10.89 11.08 18.44
C ALA A 38 9.68 12.01 18.35
N GLU A 39 9.62 13.05 19.17
CA GLU A 39 8.53 14.03 19.12
C GLU A 39 8.48 14.79 17.79
N GLN A 40 9.64 15.14 17.24
CA GLN A 40 9.70 15.84 15.96
C GLN A 40 9.22 14.92 14.84
N LEU A 41 9.72 13.69 14.78
CA LEU A 41 9.28 12.72 13.78
C LEU A 41 7.79 12.40 13.92
N ALA A 42 7.28 12.26 15.15
CA ALA A 42 5.85 12.05 15.40
C ALA A 42 4.99 13.22 14.91
N ARG A 43 5.46 14.47 15.06
CA ARG A 43 4.78 15.64 14.49
C ARG A 43 4.75 15.60 12.96
N GLU A 44 5.86 15.26 12.33
CA GLU A 44 5.95 15.19 10.87
C GLU A 44 5.12 14.04 10.27
N LEU A 45 5.12 12.87 10.91
CA LEU A 45 4.26 11.73 10.52
C LEU A 45 2.78 11.97 10.84
N GLY A 46 2.50 12.73 11.90
CA GLY A 46 1.16 12.99 12.43
C GLY A 46 0.40 14.12 11.70
N VAL A 47 0.95 14.71 10.65
CA VAL A 47 0.27 15.78 9.89
C VAL A 47 -1.04 15.24 9.30
N GLY A 48 -2.18 15.76 9.80
CA GLY A 48 -3.52 15.32 9.42
C GLY A 48 -3.93 13.95 9.95
N ALA A 49 -3.11 13.32 10.81
CA ALA A 49 -3.44 12.02 11.38
C ALA A 49 -4.55 12.11 12.42
N GLU A 50 -5.34 11.04 12.55
CA GLU A 50 -6.32 10.93 13.62
C GLU A 50 -5.64 11.01 15.00
N PRO A 51 -6.30 11.60 16.02
CA PRO A 51 -5.78 11.62 17.37
C PRO A 51 -5.39 10.22 17.87
N GLY A 52 -4.13 10.07 18.28
CA GLY A 52 -3.59 8.80 18.78
C GLY A 52 -3.21 7.78 17.71
N ALA A 53 -3.30 8.11 16.41
CA ALA A 53 -2.79 7.24 15.33
C ALA A 53 -1.25 7.25 15.25
N VAL A 54 -0.62 8.35 15.65
CA VAL A 54 0.83 8.48 15.83
C VAL A 54 1.09 8.93 17.26
N VAL A 55 1.89 8.16 18.01
CA VAL A 55 2.17 8.44 19.43
C VAL A 55 3.65 8.30 19.74
N VAL A 56 4.14 9.13 20.66
CA VAL A 56 5.50 9.01 21.20
C VAL A 56 5.45 8.15 22.46
N ARG A 57 6.18 7.04 22.49
CA ARG A 57 6.30 6.17 23.67
C ARG A 57 7.68 5.54 23.73
N GLU A 58 8.25 5.44 24.92
CA GLU A 58 9.48 4.69 25.13
C GLU A 58 9.20 3.23 25.56
N PRO A 59 10.09 2.28 25.24
CA PRO A 59 10.03 0.93 25.80
C PRO A 59 10.02 0.96 27.34
N PRO A 60 9.24 0.09 28.02
CA PRO A 60 8.49 -1.06 27.50
C PRO A 60 7.04 -0.76 27.04
N SER A 61 6.61 0.50 27.02
CA SER A 61 5.19 0.89 26.85
C SER A 61 4.64 0.82 25.40
N ILE A 62 5.24 -0.01 24.56
CA ILE A 62 4.98 -0.15 23.11
C ILE A 62 3.85 -1.14 22.76
N VAL A 63 3.10 -1.61 23.77
CA VAL A 63 2.02 -2.60 23.60
C VAL A 63 0.90 -2.05 22.71
N GLY A 64 0.47 -2.83 21.72
CA GLY A 64 -0.61 -2.48 20.78
C GLY A 64 -0.17 -1.58 19.62
N ALA A 65 1.13 -1.44 19.38
CA ALA A 65 1.66 -0.76 18.20
C ALA A 65 1.44 -1.60 16.94
N GLU A 66 1.00 -0.97 15.85
CA GLU A 66 1.00 -1.59 14.52
C GLU A 66 2.43 -1.66 13.96
N VAL A 67 3.23 -0.64 14.28
CA VAL A 67 4.64 -0.52 13.89
C VAL A 67 5.36 0.37 14.90
N ILE A 68 6.61 0.05 15.18
CA ILE A 68 7.51 0.87 16.00
C ILE A 68 8.50 1.56 15.08
N VAL A 69 8.62 2.87 15.20
CA VAL A 69 9.62 3.69 14.52
C VAL A 69 10.63 4.16 15.56
N ARG A 70 11.84 3.61 15.51
CA ARG A 70 12.92 3.92 16.46
C ARG A 70 13.94 4.82 15.78
N VAL A 71 14.09 6.03 16.29
CA VAL A 71 15.14 6.95 15.84
C VAL A 71 16.41 6.72 16.65
N ILE A 72 17.52 6.48 15.97
CA ILE A 72 18.82 6.21 16.59
C ILE A 72 19.82 7.29 16.15
N ALA A 73 20.55 7.84 17.12
CA ALA A 73 21.76 8.61 16.89
C ALA A 73 22.98 7.75 17.27
N GLY A 74 23.83 7.42 16.29
CA GLY A 74 25.02 6.60 16.51
C GLY A 74 24.80 5.10 16.29
N ASP A 75 25.69 4.29 16.86
CA ASP A 75 25.66 2.83 16.72
C ASP A 75 24.55 2.21 17.60
N PRO A 76 23.86 1.18 17.11
CA PRO A 76 22.87 0.42 17.88
C PRO A 76 23.51 -0.18 19.14
N GLY A 77 22.84 -0.04 20.29
CA GLY A 77 23.27 -0.63 21.55
C GLY A 77 22.38 -1.79 22.02
N GLU A 78 22.64 -2.28 23.23
CA GLU A 78 21.84 -3.32 23.87
C GLU A 78 20.36 -2.92 24.08
N ALA A 79 20.05 -1.62 24.08
CA ALA A 79 18.68 -1.13 24.19
C ALA A 79 17.88 -1.43 22.91
N GLU A 80 18.48 -1.19 21.75
CA GLU A 80 17.89 -1.51 20.44
C GLU A 80 17.77 -3.02 20.24
N ASP A 81 18.77 -3.81 20.65
CA ASP A 81 18.69 -5.28 20.64
C ASP A 81 17.49 -5.79 21.44
N ARG A 82 17.30 -5.27 22.66
CA ARG A 82 16.18 -5.62 23.53
C ARG A 82 14.85 -5.21 22.92
N LEU A 83 14.78 -4.04 22.29
CA LEU A 83 13.59 -3.57 21.58
C LEU A 83 13.21 -4.51 20.44
N VAL A 84 14.15 -4.88 19.57
CA VAL A 84 13.88 -5.78 18.43
C VAL A 84 13.38 -7.13 18.93
N ARG A 85 14.02 -7.70 19.94
CA ARG A 85 13.60 -8.99 20.54
C ARG A 85 12.21 -8.90 21.16
N ALA A 86 11.91 -7.82 21.88
CA ALA A 86 10.61 -7.61 22.48
C ALA A 86 9.51 -7.43 21.43
N ALA A 87 9.80 -6.70 20.35
CA ALA A 87 8.88 -6.48 19.24
C ALA A 87 8.64 -7.77 18.42
N ASP A 88 9.71 -8.53 18.15
CA ASP A 88 9.63 -9.82 17.46
C ASP A 88 8.78 -10.85 18.23
N ALA A 89 8.92 -10.89 19.56
CA ALA A 89 8.13 -11.77 20.43
C ALA A 89 6.61 -11.55 20.33
N VAL A 90 6.17 -10.36 19.90
CA VAL A 90 4.76 -10.01 19.70
C VAL A 90 4.39 -9.77 18.23
N GLY A 91 5.33 -10.00 17.31
CA GLY A 91 5.14 -9.82 15.87
C GLY A 91 4.99 -8.37 15.41
N THR A 92 5.45 -7.40 16.19
CA THR A 92 5.39 -5.97 15.83
C THR A 92 6.64 -5.58 15.01
N PRO A 93 6.50 -5.05 13.78
CA PRO A 93 7.64 -4.61 13.00
C PRO A 93 8.33 -3.38 13.62
N VAL A 94 9.67 -3.34 13.50
CA VAL A 94 10.49 -2.20 13.91
C VAL A 94 11.16 -1.58 12.69
N VAL A 95 10.90 -0.28 12.46
CA VAL A 95 11.55 0.55 11.45
C VAL A 95 12.56 1.45 12.16
N PHE A 96 13.83 1.36 11.78
CA PHE A 96 14.88 2.22 12.31
C PHE A 96 15.07 3.45 11.44
N VAL A 97 15.16 4.61 12.06
CA VAL A 97 15.51 5.88 11.42
C VAL A 97 16.86 6.31 11.97
N GLN A 98 17.89 6.26 11.14
CA GLN A 98 19.26 6.50 11.58
C GLN A 98 19.69 7.92 11.24
N LEU A 99 20.07 8.69 12.26
CA LEU A 99 20.60 10.04 12.07
C LEU A 99 22.09 9.96 11.71
N TRP A 100 22.40 10.14 10.41
CA TRP A 100 23.71 10.16 9.74
C TRP A 100 24.69 8.97 10.02
N PRO A 101 25.32 8.39 8.99
CA PRO A 101 26.27 7.30 9.21
C PRO A 101 27.62 7.83 9.75
N GLN A 102 28.17 7.15 10.75
CA GLN A 102 29.60 7.21 11.03
C GLN A 102 30.37 6.44 9.95
N ALA A 103 31.57 6.89 9.58
CA ALA A 103 32.38 6.32 8.49
C ALA A 103 32.70 4.82 8.61
N ASN A 104 32.43 4.20 9.78
CA ASN A 104 32.76 2.82 10.12
C ASN A 104 31.52 1.95 10.39
N TRP A 105 30.33 2.39 9.97
CA TRP A 105 29.07 1.72 10.30
C TRP A 105 29.00 0.29 9.75
N ARG A 106 28.77 -0.67 10.65
CA ARG A 106 28.39 -2.06 10.33
C ARG A 106 26.89 -2.18 10.46
N ALA A 107 26.24 -2.78 9.47
CA ALA A 107 24.79 -3.02 9.46
C ALA A 107 24.34 -3.60 10.84
N PRO A 108 23.52 -2.87 11.60
CA PRO A 108 23.18 -3.12 13.01
C PRO A 108 22.63 -4.50 13.32
N PHE A 109 21.86 -5.05 12.38
CA PHE A 109 21.06 -6.23 12.63
C PHE A 109 21.13 -7.09 11.38
N VAL A 110 21.69 -8.29 11.52
CA VAL A 110 21.67 -9.32 10.47
C VAL A 110 20.23 -9.71 10.09
N LEU A 111 19.20 -9.23 10.80
CA LEU A 111 17.82 -9.70 10.75
C LEU A 111 16.74 -8.65 10.45
N SER A 112 16.99 -7.34 10.46
CA SER A 112 15.94 -6.36 10.15
C SER A 112 16.27 -5.52 8.91
N PRO A 113 15.61 -5.74 7.76
CA PRO A 113 15.83 -4.99 6.53
C PRO A 113 15.25 -3.57 6.55
N PHE A 114 14.73 -3.11 7.69
CA PHE A 114 13.90 -1.89 7.80
C PHE A 114 14.67 -0.71 8.39
N VAL A 115 15.80 -0.34 7.79
CA VAL A 115 16.59 0.86 8.17
C VAL A 115 16.37 1.96 7.13
N VAL A 116 16.11 3.18 7.61
CA VAL A 116 16.01 4.39 6.80
C VAL A 116 17.06 5.40 7.27
N GLU A 117 17.92 5.82 6.36
CA GLU A 117 18.98 6.78 6.65
C GLU A 117 18.42 8.21 6.57
N CYS A 118 18.68 9.01 7.61
CA CYS A 118 18.34 10.42 7.70
C CYS A 118 19.60 11.26 7.57
N ARG A 119 19.68 12.05 6.50
CA ARG A 119 20.83 12.90 6.23
C ARG A 119 20.80 14.18 7.08
N ALA A 120 21.96 14.63 7.55
CA ALA A 120 22.08 15.83 8.36
C ALA A 120 21.72 17.05 7.49
N GLY A 121 20.84 17.90 8.01
CA GLY A 121 20.37 19.10 7.31
C GLY A 121 19.26 18.88 6.28
N GLU A 122 18.87 17.65 5.98
CA GLU A 122 17.79 17.34 5.01
C GLU A 122 16.41 17.16 5.67
N GLY A 123 16.34 17.17 7.01
CA GLY A 123 15.13 16.82 7.76
C GLY A 123 14.84 15.32 7.73
N PHE A 124 13.73 14.88 8.32
CA PHE A 124 13.38 13.46 8.27
C PHE A 124 12.93 13.08 6.85
N PRO A 125 13.40 11.93 6.32
CA PRO A 125 12.95 11.42 5.03
C PRO A 125 11.57 10.76 5.18
N VAL A 126 10.55 11.55 5.50
CA VAL A 126 9.20 11.09 5.86
C VAL A 126 8.61 10.16 4.80
N ALA A 127 8.82 10.47 3.52
CA ALA A 127 8.35 9.64 2.42
C ALA A 127 8.99 8.23 2.42
N ASP A 128 10.24 8.10 2.86
CA ASP A 128 10.99 6.85 2.86
C ASP A 128 10.61 6.02 4.08
N ILE A 129 10.45 6.68 5.22
CA ILE A 129 9.90 6.09 6.45
C ILE A 129 8.50 5.54 6.18
N ALA A 130 7.63 6.32 5.55
CA ALA A 130 6.27 5.92 5.20
C ALA A 130 6.23 4.72 4.24
N ARG A 131 7.15 4.67 3.26
CA ARG A 131 7.32 3.50 2.39
C ARG A 131 7.80 2.27 3.17
N MET A 132 8.68 2.45 4.15
CA MET A 132 9.17 1.36 4.97
C MET A 132 8.06 0.79 5.87
N ILE A 133 7.32 1.67 6.57
CA ILE A 133 6.14 1.31 7.36
C ILE A 133 5.14 0.50 6.51
N THR A 134 4.81 1.01 5.32
CA THR A 134 3.86 0.34 4.41
C THR A 134 4.28 -1.08 4.03
N ARG A 135 5.59 -1.33 3.93
CA ARG A 135 6.13 -2.66 3.59
C ARG A 135 6.18 -3.61 4.79
N SER A 136 6.23 -3.08 6.01
CA SER A 136 6.44 -3.87 7.21
C SER A 136 5.13 -4.28 7.88
N VAL A 137 4.05 -3.50 7.73
CA VAL A 137 2.76 -3.76 8.38
C VAL A 137 1.87 -4.73 7.59
N ALA A 138 1.00 -5.45 8.29
CA ALA A 138 0.11 -6.44 7.67
C ALA A 138 -1.11 -5.81 6.97
N ASN A 139 -1.65 -4.71 7.51
CA ASN A 139 -2.82 -4.02 6.98
C ASN A 139 -2.55 -2.52 6.74
N PRO A 140 -1.69 -2.20 5.75
CA PRO A 140 -1.25 -0.84 5.50
C PRO A 140 -2.39 0.11 5.11
N GLU A 141 -3.45 -0.38 4.44
CA GLU A 141 -4.58 0.46 4.05
C GLU A 141 -5.36 0.98 5.25
N ALA A 142 -5.56 0.15 6.28
CA ALA A 142 -6.29 0.56 7.46
C ALA A 142 -5.49 1.58 8.30
N LEU A 143 -4.16 1.49 8.27
CA LEU A 143 -3.27 2.49 8.88
C LEU A 143 -3.25 3.80 8.08
N ALA A 144 -3.25 3.74 6.74
CA ALA A 144 -3.30 4.93 5.89
C ALA A 144 -4.56 5.76 6.05
N GLY A 145 -5.72 5.12 6.31
CA GLY A 145 -6.95 5.85 6.63
C GLY A 145 -6.86 6.71 7.90
N ARG A 146 -5.92 6.39 8.81
CA ARG A 146 -5.69 7.12 10.07
C ARG A 146 -4.46 8.02 10.05
N VAL A 147 -3.51 7.75 9.13
CA VAL A 147 -2.23 8.46 9.01
C VAL A 147 -2.02 8.86 7.54
N PRO A 148 -2.48 10.05 7.12
CA PRO A 148 -2.53 10.45 5.71
C PRO A 148 -1.20 10.41 4.97
N VAL A 149 -0.08 10.57 5.67
CA VAL A 149 1.26 10.48 5.09
C VAL A 149 1.57 9.12 4.45
N LEU A 150 0.84 8.07 4.87
CA LEU A 150 0.98 6.72 4.33
C LEU A 150 0.15 6.48 3.06
N GLU A 151 -0.84 7.31 2.74
CA GLU A 151 -1.75 7.10 1.59
C GLU A 151 -0.99 6.83 0.29
N ARG A 152 -0.02 7.70 -0.03
CA ARG A 152 0.75 7.63 -1.28
C ARG A 152 1.64 6.38 -1.37
N PRO A 153 2.43 6.04 -0.34
CA PRO A 153 3.14 4.77 -0.27
C PRO A 153 2.23 3.54 -0.41
N VAL A 154 1.09 3.52 0.28
CA VAL A 154 0.13 2.41 0.23
C VAL A 154 -0.47 2.26 -1.16
N GLU A 155 -0.91 3.35 -1.77
CA GLU A 155 -1.38 3.36 -3.15
C GLU A 155 -0.32 2.79 -4.11
N SER A 156 0.91 3.31 -4.02
CA SER A 156 2.00 2.91 -4.91
C SER A 156 2.32 1.42 -4.75
N SER A 157 2.33 0.92 -3.51
CA SER A 157 2.55 -0.50 -3.19
C SER A 157 1.43 -1.39 -3.70
N ALA A 158 0.17 -0.99 -3.53
CA ALA A 158 -1.00 -1.71 -4.00
C ALA A 158 -1.01 -1.84 -5.53
N VAL A 159 -0.71 -0.73 -6.23
CA VAL A 159 -0.60 -0.70 -7.69
C VAL A 159 0.55 -1.59 -8.17
N ALA A 160 1.74 -1.46 -7.59
CA ALA A 160 2.89 -2.28 -7.97
C ALA A 160 2.63 -3.79 -7.78
N THR A 161 2.03 -4.17 -6.65
CA THR A 161 1.66 -5.56 -6.35
C THR A 161 0.61 -6.09 -7.32
N ALA A 162 -0.40 -5.28 -7.63
CA ALA A 162 -1.43 -5.66 -8.59
C ALA A 162 -0.84 -5.84 -10.00
N LEU A 163 0.03 -4.92 -10.43
CA LEU A 163 0.72 -5.01 -11.72
C LEU A 163 1.57 -6.29 -11.82
N ALA A 164 2.37 -6.59 -10.80
CA ALA A 164 3.20 -7.79 -10.76
C ALA A 164 2.36 -9.07 -10.85
N ARG A 165 1.29 -9.16 -10.05
CA ARG A 165 0.37 -10.31 -10.05
C ARG A 165 -0.33 -10.48 -11.39
N VAL A 166 -0.84 -9.41 -11.96
CA VAL A 166 -1.57 -9.44 -13.23
C VAL A 166 -0.65 -9.78 -14.40
N ALA A 167 0.59 -9.26 -14.41
CA ALA A 167 1.60 -9.63 -15.39
C ALA A 167 1.92 -11.13 -15.31
N LEU A 168 2.15 -11.65 -14.09
CA LEU A 168 2.42 -13.07 -13.86
C LEU A 168 1.25 -13.95 -14.34
N LEU A 169 0.01 -13.58 -13.98
CA LEU A 169 -1.19 -14.28 -14.43
C LEU A 169 -1.35 -14.26 -15.96
N GLY A 170 -1.01 -13.13 -16.60
CA GLY A 170 -0.99 -13.01 -18.06
C GLY A 170 -0.02 -13.99 -18.73
N VAL A 171 1.20 -14.10 -18.19
CA VAL A 171 2.22 -15.06 -18.68
C VAL A 171 1.79 -16.51 -18.42
N MET A 172 1.36 -16.83 -17.20
CA MET A 172 0.99 -18.20 -16.82
C MET A 172 -0.28 -18.69 -17.53
N GLY A 173 -1.28 -17.82 -17.68
CA GLY A 173 -2.52 -18.13 -18.40
C GLY A 173 -2.26 -18.47 -19.86
N ALA A 174 -1.36 -17.74 -20.52
CA ALA A 174 -0.95 -18.02 -21.89
C ALA A 174 -0.22 -19.36 -22.03
N ARG A 175 0.69 -19.69 -21.09
CA ARG A 175 1.46 -20.95 -21.13
C ARG A 175 0.61 -22.18 -20.82
N ARG A 176 -0.32 -22.08 -19.86
CA ARG A 176 -1.11 -23.22 -19.37
C ARG A 176 -2.49 -23.37 -20.03
N LYS A 177 -2.84 -22.53 -21.02
CA LYS A 177 -4.19 -22.42 -21.62
C LYS A 177 -5.30 -22.32 -20.55
N ALA A 178 -4.98 -21.74 -19.39
CA ALA A 178 -5.87 -21.65 -18.25
C ALA A 178 -6.69 -20.35 -18.30
N PRO A 179 -7.92 -20.33 -17.76
CA PRO A 179 -8.75 -19.13 -17.70
C PRO A 179 -8.16 -18.12 -16.69
N ALA A 180 -7.21 -17.29 -17.14
CA ALA A 180 -6.58 -16.26 -16.29
C ALA A 180 -7.44 -14.99 -16.13
N ARG A 181 -8.43 -14.77 -17.01
CA ARG A 181 -9.25 -13.54 -17.02
C ARG A 181 -9.99 -13.28 -15.70
N PRO A 182 -10.67 -14.27 -15.06
CA PRO A 182 -11.34 -14.02 -13.78
C PRO A 182 -10.37 -13.62 -12.65
N LEU A 183 -9.19 -14.22 -12.62
CA LEU A 183 -8.16 -13.93 -11.61
C LEU A 183 -7.55 -12.53 -11.79
N ILE A 184 -7.37 -12.08 -13.04
CA ILE A 184 -6.94 -10.72 -13.36
C ILE A 184 -7.98 -9.71 -12.87
N THR A 185 -9.26 -9.93 -13.20
CA THR A 185 -10.36 -9.07 -12.75
C THR A 185 -10.44 -9.01 -11.23
N LEU A 186 -10.32 -10.16 -10.54
CA LEU A 186 -10.33 -10.21 -9.09
C LEU A 186 -9.16 -9.41 -8.48
N THR A 187 -7.97 -9.48 -9.09
CA THR A 187 -6.80 -8.72 -8.65
C THR A 187 -7.01 -7.21 -8.82
N GLN A 188 -7.62 -6.78 -9.93
CA GLN A 188 -7.98 -5.39 -10.18
C GLN A 188 -9.04 -4.89 -9.19
N LEU A 189 -10.06 -5.69 -8.89
CA LEU A 189 -11.08 -5.35 -7.88
C LEU A 189 -10.48 -5.23 -6.48
N ARG A 190 -9.57 -6.13 -6.10
CA ARG A 190 -8.85 -6.04 -4.82
C ARG A 190 -8.01 -4.77 -4.75
N MET A 191 -7.28 -4.43 -5.80
CA MET A 191 -6.51 -3.18 -5.87
C MET A 191 -7.42 -1.96 -5.66
N LEU A 192 -8.53 -1.88 -6.39
CA LEU A 192 -9.49 -0.76 -6.25
C LEU A 192 -10.09 -0.69 -4.84
N SER A 193 -10.39 -1.83 -4.23
CA SER A 193 -10.87 -1.90 -2.84
C SER A 193 -9.81 -1.41 -1.84
N SER A 194 -8.54 -1.81 -2.03
CA SER A 194 -7.42 -1.34 -1.22
C SER A 194 -7.23 0.17 -1.34
N LEU A 195 -7.28 0.73 -2.56
CA LEU A 195 -7.15 2.17 -2.79
C LEU A 195 -8.26 2.96 -2.09
N ARG A 196 -9.51 2.48 -2.16
CA ARG A 196 -10.64 3.10 -1.43
C ARG A 196 -10.56 2.95 0.09
N ALA A 197 -9.94 1.89 0.59
CA ALA A 197 -9.78 1.68 2.03
C ALA A 197 -8.64 2.54 2.60
N ALA A 198 -7.66 2.89 1.76
CA ALA A 198 -6.59 3.82 2.12
C ALA A 198 -7.03 5.29 2.09
N GLU A 199 -8.11 5.61 1.36
CA GLU A 199 -8.76 6.93 1.45
C GLU A 199 -9.38 7.10 2.85
N GLY A 200 -8.88 8.08 3.60
CA GLY A 200 -9.48 8.49 4.88
C GLY A 200 -10.93 8.96 4.75
N SER A 201 -11.63 9.10 5.88
CA SER A 201 -13.07 9.41 5.92
C SER A 201 -13.46 10.71 5.20
N GLU A 202 -12.55 11.69 5.12
CA GLU A 202 -12.77 13.00 4.50
C GLU A 202 -12.61 12.98 2.96
N GLY A 203 -11.96 11.95 2.39
CA GLY A 203 -11.62 11.89 0.96
C GLY A 203 -12.61 11.12 0.08
N ARG A 204 -13.71 10.62 0.64
CA ARG A 204 -14.70 9.80 -0.08
C ARG A 204 -15.45 10.65 -1.12
N SER A 205 -14.85 10.77 -2.30
CA SER A 205 -15.40 11.52 -3.42
C SER A 205 -16.74 10.90 -3.86
N GLU A 206 -17.83 11.61 -3.61
CA GLU A 206 -19.16 11.32 -4.15
C GLU A 206 -19.19 11.64 -5.65
N LEU A 207 -18.59 10.77 -6.46
CA LEU A 207 -18.70 10.92 -7.90
C LEU A 207 -20.05 10.37 -8.37
N PRO A 208 -20.74 11.07 -9.28
CA PRO A 208 -21.93 10.55 -9.91
C PRO A 208 -21.57 9.23 -10.64
N PRO A 209 -22.32 8.14 -10.42
CA PRO A 209 -22.05 6.82 -11.00
C PRO A 209 -21.83 6.83 -12.52
N ALA A 210 -22.45 7.79 -13.21
CA ALA A 210 -22.35 7.99 -14.65
C ALA A 210 -20.94 8.39 -15.13
N ALA A 211 -20.20 9.21 -14.37
CA ALA A 211 -18.85 9.63 -14.75
C ALA A 211 -17.85 8.46 -14.64
N VAL A 212 -18.01 7.64 -13.60
CA VAL A 212 -17.21 6.42 -13.40
C VAL A 212 -17.53 5.38 -14.49
N ALA A 213 -18.81 5.23 -14.85
CA ALA A 213 -19.24 4.33 -15.93
C ALA A 213 -18.71 4.77 -17.31
N GLY A 214 -18.75 6.07 -17.63
CA GLY A 214 -18.24 6.60 -18.89
C GLY A 214 -16.73 6.40 -19.05
N ALA A 215 -15.96 6.73 -18.00
CA ALA A 215 -14.51 6.59 -18.02
C ALA A 215 -14.06 5.11 -18.10
N THR A 216 -14.77 4.20 -17.43
CA THR A 216 -14.48 2.75 -17.48
C THR A 216 -14.79 2.14 -18.85
N LEU A 217 -15.87 2.58 -19.51
CA LEU A 217 -16.19 2.13 -20.88
C LEU A 217 -15.15 2.64 -21.89
N ALA A 218 -14.78 3.92 -21.84
CA ALA A 218 -13.75 4.48 -22.70
C ALA A 218 -12.39 3.78 -22.52
N ALA A 219 -11.98 3.56 -21.27
CA ALA A 219 -10.77 2.82 -20.94
C ALA A 219 -10.81 1.37 -21.47
N SER A 220 -11.95 0.69 -21.34
CA SER A 220 -12.12 -0.69 -21.83
C SER A 220 -11.97 -0.80 -23.34
N TYR A 221 -12.47 0.18 -24.10
CA TYR A 221 -12.30 0.23 -25.56
C TYR A 221 -10.85 0.52 -25.97
N ALA A 222 -10.19 1.47 -25.30
CA ALA A 222 -8.78 1.78 -25.55
C ALA A 222 -7.86 0.58 -25.26
N LEU A 223 -8.11 -0.13 -24.16
CA LEU A 223 -7.41 -1.37 -23.79
C LEU A 223 -7.62 -2.48 -24.80
N ARG A 224 -8.83 -2.64 -25.33
CA ARG A 224 -9.14 -3.64 -26.33
C ARG A 224 -8.45 -3.33 -27.67
N ALA A 225 -8.31 -2.06 -28.04
CA ALA A 225 -7.57 -1.65 -29.22
C ALA A 225 -6.05 -1.90 -29.05
N ALA A 226 -5.48 -1.49 -27.90
CA ALA A 226 -4.08 -1.75 -27.56
C ALA A 226 -3.77 -3.27 -27.54
N ALA A 227 -4.70 -4.08 -27.04
CA ALA A 227 -4.57 -5.53 -27.02
C ALA A 227 -4.48 -6.17 -28.41
N ARG A 228 -5.28 -5.70 -29.37
CA ARG A 228 -5.23 -6.20 -30.74
C ARG A 228 -3.95 -5.76 -31.46
N ALA A 229 -3.45 -4.56 -31.17
CA ALA A 229 -2.20 -4.07 -31.74
C ALA A 229 -0.99 -4.83 -31.17
N ALA A 230 -0.93 -5.03 -29.85
CA ALA A 230 0.17 -5.72 -29.19
C ALA A 230 0.30 -7.20 -29.63
N GLY A 231 -0.83 -7.90 -29.82
CA GLY A 231 -0.84 -9.29 -30.27
C GLY A 231 -0.36 -9.52 -31.71
N ARG A 232 -0.18 -8.45 -32.51
CA ARG A 232 0.38 -8.55 -33.88
C ARG A 232 1.90 -8.52 -33.89
N VAL A 233 2.53 -8.03 -32.83
CA VAL A 233 3.98 -7.75 -32.79
C VAL A 233 4.69 -8.59 -31.72
N LEU A 234 4.00 -8.90 -30.62
CA LEU A 234 4.59 -9.59 -29.48
C LEU A 234 4.13 -11.04 -29.38
N PRO A 235 4.98 -11.95 -28.87
CA PRO A 235 4.55 -13.29 -28.49
C PRO A 235 3.37 -13.23 -27.53
N THR A 236 2.38 -14.10 -27.73
CA THR A 236 1.14 -14.17 -26.94
C THR A 236 1.31 -14.03 -25.41
N PRO A 237 2.29 -14.66 -24.73
CA PRO A 237 2.48 -14.46 -23.29
C PRO A 237 2.90 -13.04 -22.92
N VAL A 238 3.73 -12.39 -23.74
CA VAL A 238 4.19 -11.01 -23.52
C VAL A 238 3.08 -10.03 -23.82
N ALA A 239 2.33 -10.24 -24.90
CA ALA A 239 1.16 -9.44 -25.22
C ALA A 239 0.11 -9.49 -24.10
N ASN A 240 -0.22 -10.68 -23.58
CA ASN A 240 -1.18 -10.84 -22.49
C ASN A 240 -0.70 -10.18 -21.19
N ALA A 241 0.58 -10.29 -20.84
CA ALA A 241 1.14 -9.60 -19.68
C ALA A 241 1.10 -8.08 -19.83
N ALA A 242 1.48 -7.55 -21.00
CA ALA A 242 1.48 -6.13 -21.29
C ALA A 242 0.06 -5.53 -21.26
N ILE A 243 -0.92 -6.22 -21.83
CA ILE A 243 -2.32 -5.79 -21.82
C ILE A 243 -2.85 -5.73 -20.38
N ALA A 244 -2.57 -6.77 -19.61
CA ALA A 244 -3.11 -6.90 -18.28
C ALA A 244 -2.44 -5.90 -17.30
N ALA A 245 -1.12 -5.72 -17.40
CA ALA A 245 -0.40 -4.68 -16.66
C ALA A 245 -0.84 -3.27 -17.09
N GLY A 246 -0.87 -3.00 -18.40
CA GLY A 246 -1.31 -1.71 -18.94
C GLY A 246 -2.73 -1.35 -18.51
N GLY A 247 -3.64 -2.32 -18.48
CA GLY A 247 -5.01 -2.10 -18.03
C GLY A 247 -5.13 -1.79 -16.55
N THR A 248 -4.34 -2.49 -15.73
CA THR A 248 -4.28 -2.25 -14.29
C THR A 248 -3.68 -0.88 -13.97
N TRP A 249 -2.62 -0.48 -14.69
CA TRP A 249 -2.01 0.85 -14.54
C TRP A 249 -2.97 1.97 -14.95
N ALA A 250 -3.66 1.82 -16.09
CA ALA A 250 -4.62 2.80 -16.57
C ALA A 250 -5.80 3.00 -15.59
N LEU A 251 -6.29 1.91 -14.98
CA LEU A 251 -7.32 1.99 -13.94
C LEU A 251 -6.83 2.74 -12.69
N ALA A 252 -5.60 2.47 -12.24
CA ALA A 252 -5.00 3.18 -11.11
C ALA A 252 -4.82 4.68 -11.41
N GLU A 253 -4.31 5.02 -12.59
CA GLU A 253 -4.11 6.41 -13.03
C GLU A 253 -5.43 7.17 -13.16
N LEU A 254 -6.49 6.51 -13.66
CA LEU A 254 -7.83 7.10 -13.70
C LEU A 254 -8.33 7.42 -12.30
N LEU A 255 -8.17 6.51 -11.33
CA LEU A 255 -8.57 6.75 -9.96
C LEU A 255 -7.79 7.90 -9.33
N ARG A 256 -6.46 7.98 -9.55
CA ARG A 256 -5.63 9.12 -9.09
C ARG A 256 -6.12 10.45 -9.61
N ARG A 257 -6.45 10.53 -10.90
CA ARG A 257 -6.94 11.77 -11.53
C ARG A 257 -8.30 12.20 -10.98
N ILE A 258 -9.15 11.22 -10.71
CA ILE A 258 -10.44 11.42 -10.08
C ILE A 258 -10.27 11.96 -8.65
N GLN A 259 -9.41 11.35 -7.84
CA GLN A 259 -9.09 11.79 -6.48
C GLN A 259 -8.48 13.19 -6.45
N ALA A 260 -7.53 13.47 -7.36
CA ALA A 260 -6.90 14.78 -7.46
C ALA A 260 -7.92 15.90 -7.74
N ARG A 261 -8.97 15.62 -8.52
CA ARG A 261 -10.06 16.58 -8.75
C ARG A 261 -10.97 16.78 -7.54
N GLY A 262 -11.24 15.70 -6.77
CA GLY A 262 -12.04 15.78 -5.55
C GLY A 262 -11.39 16.64 -4.46
N ARG A 263 -10.05 16.64 -4.35
CA ARG A 263 -9.29 17.45 -3.38
C ARG A 263 -9.18 18.94 -3.73
N SER A 264 -9.51 19.32 -4.97
CA SER A 264 -9.40 20.70 -5.47
C SER A 264 -10.73 21.48 -5.46
N SER A 265 -11.82 20.87 -5.01
CA SER A 265 -13.08 21.57 -4.75
C SER A 265 -13.15 21.97 -3.27
N PRO A 266 -13.14 23.28 -2.95
CA PRO A 266 -13.27 23.79 -1.59
C PRO A 266 -14.68 23.59 -1.02
#